data_AF-A0AA38LBY4-F1
#
_entry.id   AF-A0AA38LBY4-F1
#
_cell.length_a   1.000
_cell.length_b   1.000
_cell.length_c   1.000
_cell.angle_alpha   90.00
_cell.angle_beta   90.00
_cell.angle_gamma   90.00
#
_symmetry.space_group_name_H-M   'P 1'
#
loop_
_entity.id
_entity.type
_entity.pdbx_description
1 polymer ?
#
loop_
_entity_poly.entity_id
_entity_poly.type
_entity_poly.pdbx_seq_one_letter_code
_entity_poly.pdbx_strand_id
1 'polypeptide(L)'
;SFITQDPYDRDLLVKNLKPFDIPVLNYTGNRQMQNKPLVVSDMMHNLGITSRLDEVFEAPSAVKEVLISQAALDHSFIGSEETNRRADDANKLGVMDLWTPENHYRWSISRYGGHVSASVNPVQGSRLFASNQRRRKLESMEKEEDLETAISRLTDMIGKLNVQRFKHAIEMKCGQRQVQAEGSSWRKGSHGASKFPPEQRVAEYGGGPDAPSMAMVEAPAKLVTAMACSNAKVTGRFLQLSRNIA
;
A
#
# COMPACT_ATOMS: atom_id res chain seq x y z
N SER A 1 -24.11 -25.00 5.05
CA SER A 1 -24.43 -26.23 4.32
C SER A 1 -23.28 -27.21 4.45
N PHE A 2 -23.55 -28.52 4.45
CA PHE A 2 -22.50 -29.54 4.33
C PHE A 2 -22.50 -30.15 2.93
N ILE A 3 -21.36 -30.67 2.48
CA ILE A 3 -21.19 -31.37 1.21
C ILE A 3 -20.71 -32.78 1.53
N THR A 4 -21.40 -33.78 1.01
CA THR A 4 -21.09 -35.22 1.11
C THR A 4 -20.77 -35.77 -0.28
N GLN A 5 -20.06 -36.89 -0.34
CA GLN A 5 -19.83 -37.65 -1.59
C GLN A 5 -20.67 -38.93 -1.63
N ASP A 6 -20.93 -39.54 -0.46
CA ASP A 6 -21.77 -40.73 -0.32
C ASP A 6 -23.24 -40.34 0.00
N PRO A 7 -24.24 -40.89 -0.72
CA PRO A 7 -25.65 -40.78 -0.35
C PRO A 7 -25.98 -41.25 1.08
N TYR A 8 -25.29 -42.25 1.62
CA TYR A 8 -25.51 -42.77 2.97
C TYR A 8 -25.10 -41.75 4.03
N ASP A 9 -23.92 -41.13 3.87
CA ASP A 9 -23.47 -40.03 4.74
C ASP A 9 -24.40 -38.82 4.67
N ARG A 10 -24.91 -38.50 3.46
CA ARG A 10 -25.95 -37.48 3.30
C ARG A 10 -27.15 -37.80 4.18
N ASP A 11 -27.69 -39.00 4.08
CA ASP A 11 -28.94 -39.38 4.78
C ASP A 11 -28.76 -39.43 6.29
N LEU A 12 -27.59 -39.87 6.76
CA LEU A 12 -27.20 -39.79 8.16
C LEU A 12 -27.12 -38.33 8.65
N LEU A 13 -26.44 -37.45 7.90
CA LEU A 13 -26.32 -36.03 8.26
C LEU A 13 -27.68 -35.31 8.20
N VAL A 14 -28.49 -35.54 7.17
CA VAL A 14 -29.85 -34.97 7.07
C VAL A 14 -30.69 -35.39 8.27
N LYS A 15 -30.66 -36.67 8.67
CA LYS A 15 -31.40 -37.15 9.85
C LYS A 15 -30.97 -36.47 11.14
N ASN A 16 -29.66 -36.28 11.36
CA ASN A 16 -29.12 -35.69 12.59
C ASN A 16 -29.18 -34.15 12.61
N LEU A 17 -29.07 -33.49 11.46
CA LEU A 17 -29.01 -32.02 11.35
C LEU A 17 -30.37 -31.37 11.06
N LYS A 18 -31.42 -32.16 10.78
CA LYS A 18 -32.81 -31.67 10.62
C LYS A 18 -33.29 -30.74 11.74
N PRO A 19 -32.97 -30.93 13.04
CA PRO A 19 -33.38 -30.00 14.10
C PRO A 19 -32.78 -28.59 13.99
N PHE A 20 -31.69 -28.43 13.23
CA PHE A 20 -30.95 -27.19 13.06
C PHE A 20 -31.20 -26.52 11.69
N ASP A 21 -32.06 -27.10 10.85
CA ASP A 21 -32.38 -26.66 9.48
C ASP A 21 -31.13 -26.43 8.59
N ILE A 22 -30.10 -27.27 8.77
CA ILE A 22 -28.85 -27.15 7.99
C ILE A 22 -28.97 -27.96 6.70
N PRO A 23 -28.89 -27.33 5.51
CA PRO A 23 -28.93 -28.05 4.24
C PRO A 23 -27.66 -28.90 4.03
N VAL A 24 -27.86 -30.14 3.58
CA VAL A 24 -26.80 -31.10 3.22
C VAL A 24 -26.92 -31.39 1.74
N LEU A 25 -25.83 -31.16 1.01
CA LEU A 25 -25.69 -31.40 -0.43
C LEU A 25 -24.91 -32.70 -0.65
N ASN A 26 -25.24 -33.43 -1.71
CA ASN A 26 -24.47 -34.59 -2.16
C ASN A 26 -23.84 -34.29 -3.51
N TYR A 27 -22.54 -34.55 -3.62
CA TYR A 27 -21.69 -34.24 -4.76
C TYR A 27 -20.98 -35.49 -5.25
N THR A 28 -21.47 -36.04 -6.37
CA THR A 28 -20.97 -37.28 -6.96
C THR A 28 -19.95 -37.08 -8.08
N GLY A 29 -19.37 -35.87 -8.21
CA GLY A 29 -18.29 -35.56 -9.17
C GLY A 29 -18.66 -35.61 -10.66
N ASN A 30 -19.84 -36.08 -11.02
CA ASN A 30 -20.13 -36.55 -12.37
C ASN A 30 -21.02 -35.60 -13.21
N ARG A 31 -21.10 -34.32 -12.83
CA ARG A 31 -21.84 -33.32 -13.60
C ARG A 31 -20.92 -32.77 -14.70
N GLN A 32 -20.93 -33.41 -15.87
CA GLN A 32 -20.38 -32.80 -17.09
C GLN A 32 -20.88 -31.36 -17.17
N MET A 33 -19.95 -30.39 -17.26
CA MET A 33 -20.30 -29.01 -17.56
C MET A 33 -20.68 -28.92 -19.04
N GLN A 34 -21.94 -29.26 -19.33
CA GLN A 34 -22.43 -29.45 -20.71
C GLN A 34 -22.49 -28.16 -21.51
N ASN A 35 -22.46 -27.00 -20.85
CA ASN A 35 -22.29 -25.70 -21.49
C ASN A 35 -20.91 -25.13 -21.16
N LYS A 36 -20.18 -24.69 -22.18
CA LYS A 36 -19.04 -23.79 -21.95
C LYS A 36 -19.58 -22.48 -21.40
N PRO A 37 -19.09 -21.97 -20.26
CA PRO A 37 -19.50 -20.67 -19.77
C PRO A 37 -19.07 -19.58 -20.76
N LEU A 38 -19.82 -18.49 -20.77
CA LEU A 38 -19.54 -17.33 -21.60
C LEU A 38 -18.18 -16.74 -21.18
N VAL A 39 -17.30 -16.52 -22.16
CA VAL A 39 -16.00 -15.88 -21.95
C VAL A 39 -16.21 -14.37 -21.93
N VAL A 40 -15.61 -13.68 -20.96
CA VAL A 40 -15.67 -12.22 -20.88
C VAL A 40 -15.03 -11.64 -22.15
N SER A 41 -15.81 -10.89 -22.92
CA SER A 41 -15.38 -10.30 -24.20
C SER A 41 -14.91 -8.86 -24.01
N ASP A 42 -14.09 -8.32 -24.91
CA ASP A 42 -13.58 -6.94 -24.83
C ASP A 42 -14.69 -5.89 -24.67
N MET A 43 -15.84 -6.09 -25.32
CA MET A 43 -17.02 -5.23 -25.16
C MET A 43 -17.57 -5.22 -23.73
N MET A 44 -17.49 -6.36 -23.02
CA MET A 44 -17.91 -6.49 -21.63
C MET A 44 -16.93 -5.74 -20.72
N HIS A 45 -15.62 -5.89 -20.96
CA HIS A 45 -14.59 -5.10 -20.28
C HIS A 45 -14.77 -3.58 -20.48
N ASN A 46 -15.17 -3.12 -21.68
CA ASN A 46 -15.47 -1.72 -21.96
C ASN A 46 -16.75 -1.19 -21.27
N LEU A 47 -17.67 -2.07 -20.89
CA LEU A 47 -18.78 -1.75 -19.98
C LEU A 47 -18.37 -1.77 -18.50
N GLY A 48 -17.13 -2.13 -18.18
CA GLY A 48 -16.60 -2.23 -16.83
C GLY A 48 -16.86 -3.58 -16.15
N ILE A 49 -17.22 -4.63 -16.90
CA ILE A 49 -17.29 -6.01 -16.41
C ILE A 49 -15.86 -6.55 -16.30
N THR A 50 -15.43 -6.93 -15.10
CA THR A 50 -14.03 -7.27 -14.81
C THR A 50 -13.72 -8.75 -15.00
N SER A 51 -14.56 -9.64 -14.47
CA SER A 51 -14.35 -11.09 -14.48
C SER A 51 -15.67 -11.83 -14.22
N ARG A 52 -15.68 -13.15 -14.36
CA ARG A 52 -16.78 -13.96 -13.81
C ARG A 52 -16.59 -14.23 -12.32
N LEU A 53 -17.68 -14.56 -11.64
CA LEU A 53 -17.66 -14.83 -10.21
C LEU A 53 -16.91 -16.13 -9.87
N ASP A 54 -16.96 -17.16 -10.72
CA ASP A 54 -16.18 -18.39 -10.55
C ASP A 54 -14.66 -18.19 -10.65
N GLU A 55 -14.19 -17.16 -11.34
CA GLU A 55 -12.75 -16.90 -11.52
C GLU A 55 -12.12 -16.22 -10.29
N VAL A 56 -12.91 -15.44 -9.54
CA VAL A 56 -12.42 -14.56 -8.45
C VAL A 56 -12.28 -15.26 -7.09
N PHE A 57 -12.95 -16.39 -6.85
CA PHE A 57 -12.83 -17.11 -5.57
C PHE A 57 -11.95 -18.37 -5.63
N GLU A 58 -11.16 -18.54 -4.57
CA GLU A 58 -10.34 -19.72 -4.31
C GLU A 58 -11.09 -20.67 -3.36
N ALA A 59 -11.23 -21.93 -3.75
CA ALA A 59 -11.82 -22.99 -2.94
C ALA A 59 -11.35 -24.37 -3.45
N PRO A 60 -11.43 -25.44 -2.63
CA PRO A 60 -11.22 -26.81 -3.11
C PRO A 60 -12.17 -27.14 -4.27
N SER A 61 -11.72 -27.96 -5.23
CA SER A 61 -12.46 -28.28 -6.47
C SER A 61 -13.92 -28.69 -6.21
N ALA A 62 -14.14 -29.68 -5.33
CA ALA A 62 -15.48 -30.14 -4.97
C ALA A 62 -16.39 -29.03 -4.42
N VAL A 63 -15.84 -28.07 -3.66
CA VAL A 63 -16.61 -26.91 -3.16
C VAL A 63 -16.91 -25.94 -4.31
N LYS A 64 -15.91 -25.66 -5.15
CA LYS A 64 -16.02 -24.76 -6.31
C LYS A 64 -17.06 -25.26 -7.32
N GLU A 65 -17.01 -26.54 -7.67
CA GLU A 65 -17.95 -27.20 -8.57
C GLU A 65 -19.38 -27.24 -7.98
N VAL A 66 -19.53 -27.54 -6.68
CA VAL A 66 -20.85 -27.47 -6.02
C VAL A 66 -21.40 -26.05 -6.06
N LEU A 67 -20.60 -25.03 -5.73
CA LEU A 67 -21.03 -23.63 -5.74
C LEU A 67 -21.43 -23.16 -7.15
N ILE A 68 -20.65 -23.48 -8.18
CA ILE A 68 -21.01 -23.23 -9.58
C ILE A 68 -22.34 -23.94 -9.90
N SER A 69 -22.46 -25.22 -9.54
CA SER A 69 -23.64 -26.04 -9.88
C SER A 69 -24.96 -25.61 -9.23
N GLN A 70 -24.89 -24.93 -8.09
CA GLN A 70 -26.05 -24.47 -7.30
C GLN A 70 -26.40 -23.01 -7.56
N ALA A 71 -25.41 -22.15 -7.80
CA ALA A 71 -25.59 -20.71 -7.91
C ALA A 71 -25.29 -20.13 -9.31
N ALA A 72 -24.90 -20.95 -10.29
CA ALA A 72 -24.56 -20.55 -11.65
C ALA A 72 -23.48 -19.43 -11.70
N LEU A 73 -22.42 -19.61 -10.89
CA LEU A 73 -21.34 -18.63 -10.74
C LEU A 73 -20.52 -18.45 -12.03
N ASP A 74 -20.58 -19.45 -12.91
CA ASP A 74 -20.03 -19.51 -14.26
C ASP A 74 -20.84 -18.72 -15.31
N HIS A 75 -22.05 -18.29 -14.94
CA HIS A 75 -22.91 -17.36 -15.69
C HIS A 75 -23.12 -16.03 -14.96
N SER A 76 -22.48 -15.84 -13.80
CA SER A 76 -22.57 -14.64 -12.97
C SER A 76 -21.34 -13.73 -13.19
N PHE A 77 -21.58 -12.50 -13.62
CA PHE A 77 -20.51 -11.55 -13.96
C PHE A 77 -20.32 -10.50 -12.87
N ILE A 78 -19.08 -10.00 -12.72
CA ILE A 78 -18.74 -8.91 -11.79
C ILE A 78 -18.57 -7.62 -12.60
N GLY A 79 -19.35 -6.59 -12.26
CA GLY A 79 -19.31 -5.26 -12.84
C GLY A 79 -18.79 -4.21 -11.85
N SER A 80 -18.38 -3.07 -12.40
CA SER A 80 -17.99 -1.87 -11.65
C SER A 80 -19.18 -0.93 -11.39
N GLU A 81 -18.95 0.17 -10.67
CA GLU A 81 -19.94 1.25 -10.52
C GLU A 81 -20.37 1.82 -11.89
N GLU A 82 -19.47 1.85 -12.87
CA GLU A 82 -19.79 2.30 -14.22
C GLU A 82 -20.73 1.31 -14.94
N THR A 83 -20.56 0.01 -14.71
CA THR A 83 -21.48 -1.03 -15.19
C THR A 83 -22.86 -0.93 -14.53
N ASN A 84 -22.93 -0.50 -13.26
CA ASN A 84 -24.20 -0.25 -12.55
C ASN A 84 -25.04 0.82 -13.25
N ARG A 85 -24.41 1.87 -13.82
CA ARG A 85 -25.08 2.93 -14.57
C ARG A 85 -25.51 2.50 -15.98
N ARG A 86 -24.77 1.57 -16.59
CA ARG A 86 -25.00 1.04 -17.95
C ARG A 86 -25.52 -0.41 -17.95
N ALA A 87 -26.27 -0.80 -16.94
CA ALA A 87 -26.70 -2.19 -16.74
C ALA A 87 -27.54 -2.75 -17.91
N ASP A 88 -28.36 -1.92 -18.55
CA ASP A 88 -29.15 -2.31 -19.72
C ASP A 88 -28.29 -2.68 -20.94
N ASP A 89 -27.08 -2.12 -21.07
CA ASP A 89 -26.15 -2.49 -22.13
C ASP A 89 -25.49 -3.85 -21.87
N ALA A 90 -25.30 -4.24 -20.60
CA ALA A 90 -24.81 -5.58 -20.25
C ALA A 90 -25.80 -6.67 -20.67
N ASN A 91 -27.10 -6.44 -20.46
CA ASN A 91 -28.17 -7.35 -20.91
C ASN A 91 -28.17 -7.53 -22.45
N LYS A 92 -27.90 -6.46 -23.23
CA LYS A 92 -27.77 -6.55 -24.69
C LYS A 92 -26.60 -7.43 -25.15
N LEU A 93 -25.55 -7.56 -24.33
CA LEU A 93 -24.44 -8.49 -24.55
C LEU A 93 -24.74 -9.93 -24.10
N GLY A 94 -25.97 -10.23 -23.66
CA GLY A 94 -26.39 -11.56 -23.20
C GLY A 94 -26.07 -11.87 -21.74
N VAL A 95 -25.68 -10.87 -20.93
CA VAL A 95 -25.47 -11.04 -19.48
C VAL A 95 -26.81 -11.14 -18.77
N MET A 96 -27.10 -12.30 -18.17
CA MET A 96 -28.35 -12.56 -17.44
C MET A 96 -28.24 -12.39 -15.92
N ASP A 97 -27.01 -12.43 -15.36
CA ASP A 97 -26.75 -12.27 -13.93
C ASP A 97 -25.48 -11.40 -13.73
N LEU A 98 -25.63 -10.24 -13.08
CA LEU A 98 -24.58 -9.23 -12.93
C LEU A 98 -24.54 -8.70 -11.49
N TRP A 99 -23.37 -8.77 -10.89
CA TRP A 99 -23.05 -8.27 -9.55
C TRP A 99 -22.25 -6.98 -9.64
N THR A 100 -22.79 -5.89 -9.12
CA THR A 100 -22.07 -4.63 -8.91
C THR A 100 -21.83 -4.45 -7.40
N PRO A 101 -20.98 -3.49 -6.96
CA PRO A 101 -20.71 -3.27 -5.54
C PRO A 101 -21.96 -2.94 -4.70
N GLU A 102 -22.98 -2.35 -5.33
CA GLU A 102 -24.21 -1.89 -4.67
C GLU A 102 -25.45 -2.72 -5.03
N ASN A 103 -25.52 -3.30 -6.24
CA ASN A 103 -26.72 -3.94 -6.78
C ASN A 103 -26.43 -5.28 -7.47
N HIS A 104 -27.38 -6.20 -7.36
CA HIS A 104 -27.42 -7.46 -8.08
C HIS A 104 -28.57 -7.39 -9.09
N TYR A 105 -28.21 -7.48 -10.37
CA TYR A 105 -29.15 -7.50 -11.49
C TYR A 105 -29.33 -8.94 -11.96
N ARG A 106 -30.58 -9.38 -12.07
CA ARG A 106 -30.94 -10.65 -12.69
C ARG A 106 -32.02 -10.43 -13.74
N TRP A 107 -31.68 -10.69 -14.98
CA TRP A 107 -32.64 -10.70 -16.08
C TRP A 107 -33.27 -12.08 -16.24
N SER A 108 -34.55 -12.10 -16.58
CA SER A 108 -35.32 -13.32 -16.82
C SER A 108 -36.16 -13.15 -18.07
N ILE A 109 -36.21 -14.20 -18.89
CA ILE A 109 -36.98 -14.20 -20.15
C ILE A 109 -38.25 -15.03 -19.92
N SER A 110 -39.41 -14.42 -20.17
CA SER A 110 -40.70 -15.10 -20.03
C SER A 110 -40.83 -16.24 -21.04
N ARG A 111 -41.05 -17.46 -20.53
CA ARG A 111 -41.26 -18.67 -21.34
C ARG A 111 -42.49 -18.58 -22.27
N TYR A 112 -43.44 -17.71 -21.96
CA TYR A 112 -44.74 -17.64 -22.64
C TYR A 112 -44.88 -16.47 -23.61
N GLY A 113 -44.02 -15.45 -23.51
CA GLY A 113 -44.14 -14.23 -24.32
C GLY A 113 -42.83 -13.57 -24.73
N GLY A 114 -41.67 -14.15 -24.42
CA GLY A 114 -40.36 -13.61 -24.80
C GLY A 114 -39.96 -12.29 -24.12
N HIS A 115 -40.85 -11.66 -23.36
CA HIS A 115 -40.56 -10.44 -22.59
C HIS A 115 -39.42 -10.70 -21.61
N VAL A 116 -38.42 -9.81 -21.64
CA VAL A 116 -37.32 -9.79 -20.67
C VAL A 116 -37.71 -8.88 -19.51
N SER A 117 -37.51 -9.33 -18.29
CA SER A 117 -37.76 -8.55 -17.07
C SER A 117 -36.53 -8.59 -16.16
N ALA A 118 -36.14 -7.43 -15.66
CA ALA A 118 -35.01 -7.26 -14.75
C ALA A 118 -35.51 -7.23 -13.29
N SER A 119 -34.88 -8.03 -12.43
CA SER A 119 -34.94 -7.87 -10.97
C SER A 119 -33.66 -7.19 -10.51
N VAL A 120 -33.77 -6.15 -9.69
CA VAL A 120 -32.64 -5.45 -9.08
C VAL A 120 -32.75 -5.57 -7.57
N ASN A 121 -31.72 -6.13 -6.92
CA ASN A 121 -31.66 -6.32 -5.47
C ASN A 121 -30.42 -5.61 -4.91
N PRO A 122 -30.52 -4.77 -3.86
CA PRO A 122 -29.34 -4.14 -3.27
C PRO A 122 -28.44 -5.17 -2.59
N VAL A 123 -27.14 -5.13 -2.88
CA VAL A 123 -26.12 -6.01 -2.30
C VAL A 123 -25.74 -5.52 -0.91
N GLN A 124 -26.06 -6.32 0.10
CA GLN A 124 -25.69 -6.03 1.49
C GLN A 124 -24.32 -6.63 1.84
N GLY A 125 -23.52 -5.88 2.62
CA GLY A 125 -22.20 -6.31 3.06
C GLY A 125 -22.24 -7.60 3.89
N SER A 126 -21.67 -8.69 3.37
CA SER A 126 -21.70 -9.99 4.04
C SER A 126 -20.75 -10.06 5.25
N ARG A 127 -21.31 -10.40 6.42
CA ARG A 127 -20.54 -10.65 7.65
C ARG A 127 -19.60 -11.85 7.54
N LEU A 128 -19.86 -12.79 6.62
CA LEU A 128 -19.08 -14.02 6.46
C LEU A 128 -17.66 -13.74 5.93
N PHE A 129 -17.51 -12.76 5.04
CA PHE A 129 -16.21 -12.39 4.46
C PHE A 129 -15.46 -11.31 5.26
N ALA A 130 -16.16 -10.58 6.14
CA ALA A 130 -15.61 -9.46 6.91
C ALA A 130 -14.39 -9.83 7.78
N SER A 131 -14.32 -11.06 8.32
CA SER A 131 -13.15 -11.52 9.09
C SER A 131 -11.93 -11.79 8.20
N ASN A 132 -12.12 -12.35 7.01
CA ASN A 132 -11.03 -12.54 6.04
C ASN A 132 -10.58 -11.20 5.43
N GLN A 133 -11.49 -10.25 5.22
CA GLN A 133 -11.14 -8.90 4.78
C GLN A 133 -10.30 -8.16 5.84
N ARG A 134 -10.67 -8.25 7.13
CA ARG A 134 -9.87 -7.71 8.23
C ARG A 134 -8.48 -8.35 8.31
N ARG A 135 -8.39 -9.68 8.19
CA ARG A 135 -7.10 -10.39 8.15
C ARG A 135 -6.22 -9.93 6.99
N ARG A 136 -6.73 -9.92 5.74
CA ARG A 136 -5.98 -9.45 4.56
C ARG A 136 -5.55 -7.98 4.68
N LYS A 137 -6.38 -7.12 5.29
CA LYS A 137 -6.00 -5.72 5.57
C LYS A 137 -4.85 -5.64 6.59
N LEU A 138 -4.88 -6.46 7.64
CA LEU A 138 -3.82 -6.53 8.64
C LEU A 138 -2.50 -7.05 8.02
N GLU A 139 -2.55 -8.13 7.24
CA GLU A 139 -1.42 -8.65 6.44
C GLU A 139 -0.86 -7.62 5.43
N SER A 140 -1.69 -6.67 4.97
CA SER A 140 -1.26 -5.56 4.12
C SER A 140 -0.58 -4.45 4.93
N MET A 141 -1.04 -4.17 6.15
CA MET A 141 -0.43 -3.20 7.05
C MET A 141 0.88 -3.71 7.65
N GLU A 142 1.04 -5.02 7.85
CA GLU A 142 2.33 -5.63 8.20
C GLU A 142 3.38 -5.42 7.10
N LYS A 143 2.97 -5.40 5.81
CA LYS A 143 3.86 -5.06 4.69
C LYS A 143 4.20 -3.57 4.62
N GLU A 144 3.46 -2.70 5.31
CA GLU A 144 3.82 -1.28 5.44
C GLU A 144 5.02 -1.06 6.38
N GLU A 145 5.55 -2.10 7.05
CA GLU A 145 6.86 -2.06 7.76
C GLU A 145 8.05 -1.67 6.85
N ASP A 146 7.90 -1.79 5.53
CA ASP A 146 8.84 -1.21 4.56
C ASP A 146 9.03 0.32 4.73
N LEU A 147 8.04 1.03 5.29
CA LEU A 147 8.14 2.46 5.62
C LEU A 147 9.11 2.72 6.78
N GLU A 148 9.12 1.89 7.83
CA GLU A 148 10.06 2.03 8.95
C GLU A 148 11.51 1.79 8.47
N THR A 149 11.67 0.86 7.52
CA THR A 149 12.93 0.62 6.81
C THR A 149 13.35 1.82 5.95
N ALA A 150 12.40 2.49 5.27
CA ALA A 150 12.67 3.69 4.50
C ALA A 150 13.05 4.90 5.40
N ILE A 151 12.34 5.08 6.52
CA ILE A 151 12.63 6.10 7.54
C ILE A 151 14.04 5.90 8.13
N SER A 152 14.40 4.65 8.45
CA SER A 152 15.74 4.29 8.92
C SER A 152 16.83 4.64 7.89
N ARG A 153 16.63 4.28 6.62
CA ARG A 153 17.57 4.62 5.53
C ARG A 153 17.76 6.13 5.35
N LEU A 154 16.68 6.91 5.42
CA LEU A 154 16.74 8.37 5.34
C LEU A 154 17.47 8.98 6.55
N THR A 155 17.23 8.45 7.75
CA THR A 155 17.91 8.86 8.99
C THR A 155 19.42 8.61 8.92
N ASP A 156 19.83 7.44 8.41
CA ASP A 156 21.24 7.10 8.16
C ASP A 156 21.89 8.04 7.13
N MET A 157 21.18 8.39 6.06
CA MET A 157 21.66 9.36 5.06
C MET A 157 21.86 10.75 5.68
N ILE A 158 20.91 11.23 6.49
CA ILE A 158 21.02 12.50 7.22
C ILE A 158 22.22 12.47 8.17
N GLY A 159 22.46 11.35 8.88
CA GLY A 159 23.63 11.14 9.72
C GLY A 159 24.95 11.29 8.94
N LYS A 160 25.07 10.56 7.81
CA LYS A 160 26.26 10.60 6.93
C LYS A 160 26.53 12.00 6.36
N LEU A 161 25.50 12.68 5.86
CA LEU A 161 25.61 14.03 5.32
C LEU A 161 26.01 15.06 6.38
N ASN A 162 25.46 14.95 7.61
CA ASN A 162 25.88 15.81 8.72
C ASN A 162 27.35 15.60 9.08
N VAL A 163 27.83 14.35 9.15
CA VAL A 163 29.25 14.03 9.42
C VAL A 163 30.16 14.65 8.34
N GLN A 164 29.81 14.54 7.06
CA GLN A 164 30.57 15.18 5.98
C GLN A 164 30.56 16.71 6.10
N ARG A 165 29.39 17.31 6.39
CA ARG A 165 29.27 18.76 6.57
C ARG A 165 30.12 19.28 7.74
N PHE A 166 30.18 18.54 8.85
CA PHE A 166 31.07 18.87 9.97
C PHE A 166 32.56 18.69 9.61
N LYS A 167 32.93 17.62 8.89
CA LYS A 167 34.30 17.41 8.43
C LYS A 167 34.79 18.57 7.56
N HIS A 168 34.03 18.96 6.54
CA HIS A 168 34.38 20.10 5.68
C HIS A 168 34.39 21.43 6.43
N ALA A 169 33.51 21.65 7.40
CA ALA A 169 33.54 22.85 8.24
C ALA A 169 34.80 22.94 9.12
N ILE A 170 35.33 21.80 9.58
CA ILE A 170 36.62 21.72 10.30
C ILE A 170 37.78 22.00 9.34
N GLU A 171 37.82 21.34 8.17
CA GLU A 171 38.84 21.53 7.14
C GLU A 171 38.95 23.01 6.71
N MET A 172 37.82 23.66 6.44
CA MET A 172 37.74 25.09 6.13
C MET A 172 38.30 25.98 7.24
N LYS A 173 37.97 25.69 8.52
CA LYS A 173 38.51 26.46 9.66
C LYS A 173 40.00 26.23 9.88
N CYS A 174 40.50 25.03 9.62
CA CYS A 174 41.93 24.73 9.70
C CYS A 174 42.72 25.50 8.63
N GLY A 175 42.27 25.47 7.37
CA GLY A 175 42.88 26.24 6.28
C GLY A 175 42.87 27.75 6.53
N GLN A 176 41.75 28.31 7.02
CA GLN A 176 41.67 29.72 7.40
C GLN A 176 42.66 30.11 8.50
N ARG A 177 42.91 29.24 9.50
CA ARG A 177 43.95 29.49 10.53
C ARG A 177 45.36 29.49 9.96
N GLN A 178 45.66 28.62 8.99
CA GLN A 178 46.98 28.60 8.34
C GLN A 178 47.22 29.90 7.57
N VAL A 179 46.25 30.34 6.75
CA VAL A 179 46.32 31.62 6.02
C VAL A 179 46.46 32.82 6.98
N GLN A 180 45.76 32.81 8.13
CA GLN A 180 45.91 33.85 9.15
C GLN A 180 47.28 33.82 9.86
N ALA A 181 47.83 32.63 10.12
CA ALA A 181 49.15 32.48 10.73
C ALA A 181 50.27 32.92 9.77
N GLU A 182 50.19 32.54 8.49
CA GLU A 182 51.12 32.96 7.44
C GLU A 182 51.02 34.47 7.20
N GLY A 183 49.82 35.02 7.06
CA GLY A 183 49.60 36.48 6.96
C GLY A 183 50.09 37.27 8.19
N SER A 184 50.14 36.64 9.37
CA SER A 184 50.74 37.21 10.58
C SER A 184 52.26 37.12 10.60
N SER A 185 52.84 36.09 9.97
CA SER A 185 54.28 35.95 9.75
C SER A 185 54.79 37.05 8.82
N TRP A 186 54.14 37.25 7.67
CA TRP A 186 54.48 38.31 6.72
C TRP A 186 54.47 39.71 7.36
N ARG A 187 53.46 40.06 8.18
CA ARG A 187 53.42 41.36 8.89
C ARG A 187 54.56 41.56 9.89
N LYS A 188 55.11 40.50 10.48
CA LYS A 188 56.26 40.59 11.40
C LYS A 188 57.60 40.71 10.67
N GLY A 189 57.67 40.35 9.38
CA GLY A 189 58.84 40.57 8.53
C GLY A 189 58.99 42.00 7.99
N SER A 190 57.93 42.82 8.01
CA SER A 190 57.88 44.12 7.31
C SER A 190 58.33 45.34 8.13
N HIS A 191 59.21 45.18 9.12
CA HIS A 191 59.82 46.30 9.87
C HIS A 191 61.35 46.30 9.76
N GLY A 192 61.85 46.17 8.53
CA GLY A 192 63.28 46.21 8.22
C GLY A 192 63.55 46.37 6.73
N ALA A 193 64.08 47.54 6.35
CA ALA A 193 64.68 47.90 5.06
C ALA A 193 63.77 48.14 3.81
N SER A 194 63.83 49.41 3.36
CA SER A 194 64.00 49.83 1.95
C SER A 194 62.80 50.01 1.00
N LYS A 195 62.36 51.27 0.91
CA LYS A 195 62.16 52.08 -0.32
C LYS A 195 61.49 51.45 -1.57
N PHE A 196 60.26 51.91 -1.82
CA PHE A 196 59.56 52.12 -3.12
C PHE A 196 60.45 52.62 -4.30
N PRO A 197 59.96 52.69 -5.57
CA PRO A 197 58.76 52.13 -6.26
C PRO A 197 59.23 51.31 -7.52
N PRO A 198 58.62 51.28 -8.75
CA PRO A 198 57.28 51.63 -9.25
C PRO A 198 56.60 50.62 -10.25
N GLU A 199 55.33 50.93 -10.59
CA GLU A 199 54.65 50.79 -11.90
C GLU A 199 54.32 49.44 -12.63
N GLN A 200 53.18 49.53 -13.37
CA GLN A 200 52.72 48.76 -14.55
C GLN A 200 52.14 47.33 -14.42
N ARG A 201 50.79 47.24 -14.56
CA ARG A 201 50.04 46.65 -15.73
C ARG A 201 50.81 45.61 -16.58
N VAL A 202 50.29 44.45 -17.03
CA VAL A 202 48.93 43.86 -17.13
C VAL A 202 49.06 42.32 -17.11
N ALA A 203 48.08 41.58 -16.57
CA ALA A 203 47.67 40.28 -17.12
C ALA A 203 46.27 39.90 -16.59
N GLU A 204 45.32 39.73 -17.50
CA GLU A 204 43.96 39.29 -17.22
C GLU A 204 43.92 37.80 -16.86
N TYR A 205 42.99 37.39 -16.00
CA TYR A 205 42.00 36.34 -16.31
C TYR A 205 40.81 36.52 -15.35
N GLY A 206 39.59 36.58 -15.91
CA GLY A 206 38.41 37.13 -15.22
C GLY A 206 37.40 36.09 -14.71
N GLY A 207 36.34 36.64 -14.09
CA GLY A 207 35.20 35.90 -13.52
C GLY A 207 35.38 35.61 -12.02
N GLY A 208 34.58 36.14 -11.10
CA GLY A 208 33.43 37.03 -11.22
C GLY A 208 32.56 36.88 -9.96
N PRO A 209 32.17 37.94 -9.22
CA PRO A 209 31.43 37.79 -7.97
C PRO A 209 29.97 38.27 -8.10
N ASP A 210 29.03 37.33 -8.21
CA ASP A 210 27.65 37.55 -7.78
C ASP A 210 27.39 36.73 -6.52
N ALA A 211 27.60 37.37 -5.37
CA ALA A 211 27.04 36.92 -4.11
C ALA A 211 25.64 37.52 -3.94
N PRO A 212 24.69 36.75 -3.40
CA PRO A 212 23.74 37.35 -2.47
C PRO A 212 23.87 36.70 -1.09
N SER A 213 24.25 37.53 -0.13
CA SER A 213 23.56 37.70 1.15
C SER A 213 22.57 36.58 1.56
N MET A 214 22.89 35.84 2.63
CA MET A 214 21.85 35.44 3.57
C MET A 214 22.32 35.55 5.02
N ALA A 215 21.43 36.12 5.84
CA ALA A 215 21.64 36.47 7.22
C ALA A 215 21.96 35.26 8.11
N MET A 216 22.71 35.51 9.18
CA MET A 216 22.70 34.61 10.34
C MET A 216 21.29 34.55 10.93
N VAL A 217 20.74 33.35 11.02
CA VAL A 217 19.73 33.03 12.04
C VAL A 217 20.44 32.23 13.12
N GLU A 218 20.82 32.92 14.19
CA GLU A 218 21.35 32.26 15.39
C GLU A 218 20.24 31.41 16.04
N ALA A 219 20.40 30.09 16.01
CA ALA A 219 19.66 29.20 16.89
C ALA A 219 20.43 29.07 18.22
N PRO A 220 19.88 29.51 19.38
CA PRO A 220 20.65 29.60 20.61
C PRO A 220 21.01 28.22 21.17
N ALA A 221 22.29 28.04 21.51
CA ALA A 221 22.89 26.78 22.00
C ALA A 221 22.31 26.25 23.35
N LYS A 222 21.25 26.86 23.89
CA LYS A 222 20.60 26.48 25.16
C LYS A 222 19.52 25.40 25.01
N LEU A 223 19.00 25.16 23.80
CA LEU A 223 17.89 24.21 23.57
C LEU A 223 18.37 22.76 23.42
N VAL A 224 19.55 22.53 22.83
CA VAL A 224 20.13 21.19 22.63
C VAL A 224 20.49 20.52 23.97
N THR A 225 21.02 21.28 24.94
CA THR A 225 21.37 20.76 26.27
C THR A 225 20.15 20.31 27.08
N ALA A 226 18.98 20.93 26.88
CA ALA A 226 17.76 20.59 27.62
C ALA A 226 17.16 19.22 27.19
N MET A 227 17.26 18.87 25.90
CA MET A 227 16.81 17.56 25.42
C MET A 227 17.72 16.41 25.90
N ALA A 228 19.05 16.63 25.93
CA ALA A 228 20.00 15.62 26.42
C ALA A 228 19.77 15.22 27.88
N CYS A 229 19.48 16.19 28.77
CA CYS A 229 19.19 15.89 30.18
C CYS A 229 17.82 15.23 30.41
N SER A 230 16.88 15.34 29.46
CA SER A 230 15.55 14.75 29.58
C SER A 230 15.56 13.26 29.29
N ASN A 231 16.26 12.84 28.22
CA ASN A 231 16.38 11.42 27.84
C ASN A 231 17.13 10.58 28.89
N ALA A 232 18.11 11.15 29.59
CA ALA A 232 18.83 10.47 30.67
C ALA A 232 17.94 10.17 31.91
N LYS A 233 16.90 10.96 32.17
CA LYS A 233 15.96 10.72 33.29
C LYS A 233 14.90 9.67 33.00
N VAL A 234 14.53 9.49 31.73
CA VAL A 234 13.54 8.47 31.32
C VAL A 234 14.17 7.08 31.32
N THR A 235 15.37 6.92 30.77
CA THR A 235 16.10 5.64 30.77
C THR A 235 16.49 5.17 32.17
N GLY A 236 16.85 6.10 33.07
CA GLY A 236 17.16 5.79 34.47
C GLY A 236 15.98 5.20 35.27
N ARG A 237 14.73 5.61 34.99
CA ARG A 237 13.54 5.07 35.69
C ARG A 237 13.14 3.69 35.21
N PHE A 238 13.41 3.34 33.95
CA PHE A 238 13.03 2.04 33.39
C PHE A 238 13.84 0.88 34.01
N LEU A 239 15.13 1.10 34.26
CA LEU A 239 16.04 0.12 34.89
C LEU A 239 15.79 -0.10 36.40
N GLN A 240 14.92 0.69 37.03
CA GLN A 240 14.61 0.60 38.46
C GLN A 240 13.26 -0.07 38.75
N LEU A 241 12.34 -0.15 37.79
CA LEU A 241 11.12 -0.97 37.90
C LEU A 241 11.40 -2.47 37.64
N SER A 242 12.36 -2.79 36.76
CA SER A 242 12.69 -4.19 36.40
C SER A 242 13.46 -4.97 37.49
N ARG A 243 13.62 -4.42 38.70
CA ARG A 243 14.21 -5.09 39.88
C ARG A 243 13.22 -5.39 41.00
N ASN A 244 11.95 -5.00 40.87
CA ASN A 244 10.89 -5.24 41.87
C ASN A 244 9.81 -6.23 41.39
N ILE A 245 10.08 -7.02 40.34
CA ILE A 245 9.22 -8.12 39.87
C ILE A 245 10.07 -9.37 39.64
N ALA A 246 10.73 -9.82 40.71
CA ALA A 246 11.40 -11.10 40.87
C ALA A 246 11.33 -11.48 42.36
#